data_AF-A0AA45WK31-F1
#
_entry.id   AF-A0AA45WK31-F1
#
_cell.length_a   1.000
_cell.length_b   1.000
_cell.length_c   1.000
_cell.angle_alpha   90.00
_cell.angle_beta   90.00
_cell.angle_gamma   90.00
#
_symmetry.space_group_name_H-M   'P 1'
#
loop_
_entity.id
_entity.type
_entity.pdbx_description
1 polymer ?
#
loop_
_entity_poly.entity_id
_entity_poly.type
_entity_poly.pdbx_seq_one_letter_code
_entity_poly.pdbx_strand_id
1 'polypeptide(L)'
;MLVSRSRFASLKRRFFIVLLEKTGWKQGEKPCRIGLKEVDCIFDRDWYDGTWIEIQIKRGMRLKDRVKRAPGRPRRSDLEGTMDTEQKILCEAAGLFLKSGYAAVSISMITDAVGITKPTLYHYFPDKETLFAAVVCKKLELAGTHIQRGIAKGGSVRQRLICLATGFFHYASMSMQPLMRDVDEQLRPDLTERVHLTLHRAIVKPLQDLIQEGVEQGEVRAQAEQIPMLVELWLGMLDTLAKHCRKETDAEEIGRLAEMAVTVFMDGIAKEGRHMRTEE
;
A
#
# COMPACT_ATOMS: atom_id res chain seq x y z
N MET A 1 -26.60 -2.95 23.58
CA MET A 1 -25.30 -3.01 24.28
C MET A 1 -24.31 -2.14 23.53
N LEU A 2 -23.99 -0.99 24.12
CA LEU A 2 -23.09 0.04 23.61
C LEU A 2 -21.66 -0.29 24.04
N VAL A 3 -20.71 -0.40 23.10
CA VAL A 3 -19.28 -0.34 23.41
C VAL A 3 -18.76 1.05 22.99
N SER A 4 -18.10 1.68 23.96
CA SER A 4 -17.83 3.11 24.14
C SER A 4 -17.06 3.85 23.02
N ARG A 5 -17.58 5.03 22.67
CA ARG A 5 -17.00 6.10 21.83
C ARG A 5 -15.84 6.88 22.47
N SER A 6 -15.30 6.50 23.64
CA SER A 6 -14.51 7.43 24.47
C SER A 6 -12.96 7.37 24.39
N ARG A 7 -12.33 6.46 23.63
CA ARG A 7 -10.85 6.36 23.62
C ARG A 7 -10.12 7.05 22.46
N PHE A 8 -10.80 7.42 21.37
CA PHE A 8 -10.16 8.08 20.20
C PHE A 8 -10.04 9.61 20.32
N ALA A 9 -10.64 10.22 21.34
CA ALA A 9 -10.78 11.68 21.44
C ALA A 9 -9.64 12.40 22.18
N SER A 10 -8.77 11.71 22.93
CA SER A 10 -7.82 12.38 23.85
C SER A 10 -6.45 12.72 23.26
N LEU A 11 -6.05 12.19 22.09
CA LEU A 11 -4.75 12.52 21.46
C LEU A 11 -4.78 13.70 20.47
N LYS A 12 -5.96 14.16 20.04
CA LYS A 12 -6.12 15.08 18.88
C LYS A 12 -5.75 16.55 19.11
N ARG A 13 -5.50 17.02 20.34
CA ARG A 13 -5.43 18.49 20.61
C ARG A 13 -4.04 19.13 20.65
N ARG A 14 -2.93 18.38 20.58
CA ARG A 14 -1.57 18.97 20.74
C ARG A 14 -0.73 19.14 19.46
N PHE A 15 -1.14 18.58 18.32
CA PHE A 15 -0.29 18.51 17.12
C PHE A 15 -0.41 19.70 16.15
N PHE A 16 -1.42 20.57 16.33
CA PHE A 16 -1.86 21.51 15.28
C PHE A 16 -1.07 22.84 15.20
N ILE A 17 -0.16 23.16 16.13
CA ILE A 17 0.40 24.53 16.24
C ILE A 17 1.79 24.72 15.58
N VAL A 18 2.47 23.68 15.09
CA VAL A 18 3.90 23.79 14.72
C VAL A 18 4.20 23.85 13.21
N LEU A 19 3.25 23.56 12.31
CA LEU A 19 3.59 23.21 10.90
C LEU A 19 3.44 24.31 9.82
N LEU A 20 3.01 25.54 10.15
CA LEU A 20 2.55 26.51 9.14
C LEU A 20 3.61 27.50 8.58
N GLU A 21 4.89 27.42 8.95
CA GLU A 21 5.86 28.48 8.60
C GLU A 21 6.88 28.16 7.47
N LYS A 22 6.79 27.04 6.73
CA LYS A 22 7.94 26.62 5.88
C LYS A 22 7.76 26.30 4.40
N THR A 23 6.59 26.41 3.79
CA THR A 23 6.45 25.97 2.39
C THR A 23 6.10 27.12 1.44
N GLY A 24 7.10 27.97 1.16
CA GLY A 24 7.04 29.02 0.15
C GLY A 24 7.09 28.48 -1.28
N TRP A 25 5.95 28.08 -1.83
CA TRP A 25 5.82 27.57 -3.20
C TRP A 25 5.18 28.62 -4.13
N LYS A 26 5.76 28.83 -5.32
CA LYS A 26 5.27 29.77 -6.36
C LYS A 26 4.71 29.03 -7.58
N GLN A 27 3.64 29.61 -8.12
CA GLN A 27 2.70 29.09 -9.10
C GLN A 27 3.17 29.33 -10.55
N GLY A 28 2.92 28.36 -11.45
CA GLY A 28 2.77 28.63 -12.88
C GLY A 28 3.58 27.73 -13.82
N GLU A 29 2.94 26.68 -14.35
CA GLU A 29 3.12 26.19 -15.73
C GLU A 29 1.93 25.26 -16.11
N LYS A 30 1.52 25.29 -17.39
CA LYS A 30 0.20 24.85 -17.91
C LYS A 30 0.07 23.31 -18.09
N PRO A 31 -1.15 22.75 -18.11
CA PRO A 31 -1.40 21.31 -18.03
C PRO A 31 -1.20 20.59 -19.37
N CYS A 32 -0.46 19.49 -19.34
CA CYS A 32 -0.25 18.61 -20.49
C CYS A 32 -1.44 17.65 -20.67
N ARG A 33 -1.97 17.56 -21.90
CA ARG A 33 -2.97 16.56 -22.29
C ARG A 33 -2.31 15.19 -22.37
N ILE A 34 -2.64 14.28 -21.45
CA ILE A 34 -2.11 12.90 -21.49
C ILE A 34 -3.18 11.98 -22.07
N GLY A 35 -2.89 11.42 -23.24
CA GLY A 35 -3.64 10.32 -23.85
C GLY A 35 -3.27 8.99 -23.21
N LEU A 36 -4.25 8.07 -23.16
CA LEU A 36 -4.22 6.73 -22.56
C LEU A 36 -3.11 5.76 -23.03
N LYS A 37 -2.12 6.20 -23.82
CA LYS A 37 -0.99 5.39 -24.29
C LYS A 37 0.29 5.53 -23.45
N GLU A 38 0.32 6.41 -22.45
CA GLU A 38 1.49 6.62 -21.58
C GLU A 38 1.38 5.91 -20.22
N VAL A 39 0.36 5.07 -20.01
CA VAL A 39 0.21 4.29 -18.78
C VAL A 39 1.23 3.14 -18.69
N ASP A 40 1.87 2.78 -19.82
CA ASP A 40 2.88 1.73 -19.93
C ASP A 40 4.24 2.07 -19.29
N CYS A 41 4.50 3.34 -18.96
CA CYS A 41 5.81 3.76 -18.44
C CYS A 41 5.90 3.86 -16.90
N ILE A 42 4.83 3.57 -16.16
CA ILE A 42 4.79 3.75 -14.69
C ILE A 42 5.13 2.48 -13.91
N PHE A 43 5.07 1.33 -14.55
CA PHE A 43 5.00 0.06 -13.85
C PHE A 43 6.08 -0.88 -14.39
N ASP A 44 7.25 -0.82 -13.76
CA ASP A 44 8.31 -1.81 -13.91
C ASP A 44 7.67 -3.20 -13.72
N ARG A 45 7.59 -3.97 -14.82
CA ARG A 45 7.02 -5.35 -14.88
C ARG A 45 7.68 -6.31 -13.91
N ASP A 46 8.82 -5.88 -13.40
CA ASP A 46 9.76 -6.61 -12.60
C ASP A 46 9.06 -7.34 -11.44
N TRP A 47 8.35 -6.72 -10.52
CA TRP A 47 8.18 -7.40 -9.23
C TRP A 47 7.16 -8.58 -9.15
N TYR A 48 6.19 -8.73 -10.07
CA TYR A 48 5.04 -9.62 -9.84
C TYR A 48 4.63 -10.61 -10.95
N ASP A 49 5.34 -10.68 -12.09
CA ASP A 49 5.09 -11.72 -13.10
C ASP A 49 5.55 -13.14 -12.64
N GLY A 50 6.36 -13.23 -11.58
CA GLY A 50 7.11 -14.46 -11.27
C GLY A 50 8.50 -14.48 -11.92
N THR A 51 8.80 -13.53 -12.80
CA THR A 51 10.13 -13.34 -13.41
C THR A 51 11.22 -12.89 -12.43
N TRP A 52 10.93 -12.34 -11.25
CA TRP A 52 11.97 -12.13 -10.22
C TRP A 52 12.55 -13.42 -9.65
N ILE A 53 11.74 -14.48 -9.59
CA ILE A 53 12.21 -15.82 -9.24
C ILE A 53 13.17 -16.31 -10.34
N GLU A 54 12.90 -16.05 -11.62
CA GLU A 54 13.79 -16.45 -12.71
C GLU A 54 15.07 -15.58 -12.85
N ILE A 55 15.00 -14.26 -12.60
CA ILE A 55 16.10 -13.33 -12.87
C ILE A 55 17.28 -13.56 -11.90
N GLN A 56 17.02 -14.00 -10.67
CA GLN A 56 18.09 -14.36 -9.72
C GLN A 56 18.54 -15.83 -9.85
N ILE A 57 17.67 -16.75 -10.30
CA ILE A 57 18.06 -18.15 -10.58
C ILE A 57 18.98 -18.24 -11.82
N LYS A 58 18.81 -17.35 -12.80
CA LYS A 58 19.65 -17.33 -14.04
C LYS A 58 21.00 -16.61 -13.88
N ARG A 59 21.23 -15.83 -12.81
CA ARG A 59 22.56 -15.25 -12.50
C ARG A 59 23.34 -16.21 -11.61
N GLY A 60 23.85 -17.25 -12.27
CA GLY A 60 24.44 -18.42 -11.63
C GLY A 60 25.54 -18.16 -10.61
N MET A 61 25.40 -18.82 -9.45
CA MET A 61 26.52 -19.33 -8.68
C MET A 61 26.24 -20.78 -8.30
N ARG A 62 26.93 -21.72 -8.97
CA ARG A 62 27.06 -23.09 -8.48
C ARG A 62 27.87 -23.05 -7.19
N LEU A 63 27.22 -23.19 -6.04
CA LEU A 63 27.93 -23.51 -4.80
C LEU A 63 28.34 -24.99 -4.83
N LYS A 64 29.51 -25.26 -5.40
CA LYS A 64 30.30 -26.45 -5.04
C LYS A 64 31.49 -25.99 -4.22
N ASP A 65 31.51 -26.48 -2.99
CA ASP A 65 32.62 -26.57 -2.04
C ASP A 65 33.16 -25.30 -1.36
N ARG A 66 33.36 -25.47 -0.04
CA ARG A 66 34.18 -24.69 0.94
C ARG A 66 33.43 -23.60 1.75
N VAL A 67 33.58 -23.46 3.07
CA VAL A 67 34.55 -24.01 4.06
C VAL A 67 34.02 -23.72 5.49
N LYS A 68 34.27 -24.61 6.46
CA LYS A 68 34.10 -24.35 7.91
C LYS A 68 35.05 -23.23 8.37
N ARG A 69 34.58 -22.15 9.01
CA ARG A 69 35.43 -21.21 9.76
C ARG A 69 34.80 -20.72 11.08
N ALA A 70 35.66 -20.61 12.09
CA ALA A 70 35.40 -20.23 13.49
C ALA A 70 35.15 -18.72 13.67
N PRO A 71 34.62 -18.24 14.83
CA PRO A 71 34.03 -16.92 14.94
C PRO A 71 35.07 -15.83 15.17
N GLY A 72 35.09 -14.84 14.28
CA GLY A 72 35.80 -13.58 14.43
C GLY A 72 34.88 -12.41 14.06
N ARG A 73 35.20 -11.20 14.56
CA ARG A 73 34.43 -9.95 14.37
C ARG A 73 34.13 -9.70 12.88
N PRO A 74 32.86 -9.41 12.49
CA PRO A 74 32.47 -9.37 11.08
C PRO A 74 33.12 -8.20 10.31
N ARG A 75 33.47 -8.45 9.04
CA ARG A 75 34.05 -7.46 8.11
C ARG A 75 32.93 -6.71 7.38
N ARG A 76 33.26 -5.55 6.81
CA ARG A 76 32.34 -4.67 6.07
C ARG A 76 31.61 -5.36 4.90
N SER A 77 32.20 -6.41 4.32
CA SER A 77 31.59 -7.27 3.29
C SER A 77 30.45 -8.15 3.80
N ASP A 78 30.44 -8.49 5.10
CA ASP A 78 29.42 -9.33 5.70
C ASP A 78 28.12 -8.52 5.90
N LEU A 79 28.23 -7.19 6.05
CA LEU A 79 27.09 -6.28 6.15
C LEU A 79 26.31 -6.15 4.83
N GLU A 80 26.98 -6.18 3.68
CA GLU A 80 26.33 -6.21 2.36
C GLU A 80 25.56 -7.53 2.14
N GLY A 81 26.10 -8.66 2.60
CA GLY A 81 25.39 -9.94 2.59
C GLY A 81 24.18 -10.00 3.55
N THR A 82 24.22 -9.25 4.66
CA THR A 82 23.12 -9.24 5.64
C THR A 82 21.88 -8.49 5.14
N MET A 83 22.05 -7.36 4.44
CA MET A 83 20.93 -6.61 3.86
C MET A 83 20.25 -7.38 2.72
N ASP A 84 21.02 -8.11 1.90
CA ASP A 84 20.49 -9.01 0.88
C ASP A 84 19.69 -10.17 1.50
N THR A 85 20.16 -10.71 2.64
CA THR A 85 19.47 -11.79 3.35
C THR A 85 18.17 -11.33 3.99
N GLU A 86 18.16 -10.16 4.65
CA GLU A 86 16.94 -9.59 5.25
C GLU A 86 15.85 -9.36 4.18
N GLN A 87 16.22 -8.80 3.03
CA GLN A 87 15.29 -8.59 1.92
C GLN A 87 14.75 -9.90 1.36
N LYS A 88 15.59 -10.93 1.21
CA LYS A 88 15.15 -12.28 0.82
C LYS A 88 14.16 -12.87 1.81
N ILE A 89 14.42 -12.74 3.12
CA ILE A 89 13.50 -13.19 4.17
C ILE A 89 12.13 -12.51 4.00
N LEU A 90 12.11 -11.18 3.88
CA LEU A 90 10.87 -10.42 3.73
C LEU A 90 10.11 -10.80 2.45
N CYS A 91 10.82 -11.03 1.35
CA CYS A 91 10.24 -11.39 0.06
C CYS A 91 9.56 -12.77 0.10
N GLU A 92 10.27 -13.80 0.54
CA GLU A 92 9.74 -15.17 0.62
C GLU A 92 8.62 -15.27 1.66
N ALA A 93 8.78 -14.62 2.82
CA ALA A 93 7.75 -14.58 3.84
C ALA A 93 6.47 -13.90 3.33
N ALA A 94 6.59 -12.80 2.55
CA ALA A 94 5.43 -12.13 1.97
C ALA A 94 4.61 -13.06 1.06
N GLY A 95 5.27 -13.84 0.20
CA GLY A 95 4.60 -14.81 -0.67
C GLY A 95 3.84 -15.87 0.13
N LEU A 96 4.47 -16.42 1.18
CA LEU A 96 3.86 -17.43 2.05
C LEU A 96 2.65 -16.86 2.82
N PHE A 97 2.79 -15.68 3.43
CA PHE A 97 1.71 -15.06 4.19
C PHE A 97 0.51 -14.68 3.32
N LEU A 98 0.74 -14.16 2.11
CA LEU A 98 -0.34 -13.84 1.17
C LEU A 98 -1.11 -15.09 0.70
N LYS A 99 -0.40 -16.19 0.51
CA LYS A 99 -0.99 -17.44 -0.01
C LYS A 99 -1.74 -18.22 1.06
N SER A 100 -1.24 -18.22 2.29
CA SER A 100 -1.69 -19.16 3.33
C SER A 100 -2.19 -18.48 4.61
N GLY A 101 -2.07 -17.16 4.72
CA GLY A 101 -2.42 -16.41 5.93
C GLY A 101 -1.39 -16.57 7.04
N TYR A 102 -1.51 -15.76 8.09
CA TYR A 102 -0.57 -15.77 9.21
C TYR A 102 -0.52 -17.13 9.91
N ALA A 103 -1.66 -17.68 10.31
CA ALA A 103 -1.72 -18.87 11.17
C ALA A 103 -1.04 -20.11 10.53
N ALA A 104 -1.22 -20.33 9.22
CA ALA A 104 -0.73 -21.52 8.55
C ALA A 104 0.78 -21.50 8.23
N VAL A 105 1.41 -20.33 8.19
CA VAL A 105 2.84 -20.21 7.86
C VAL A 105 3.70 -20.51 9.08
N SER A 106 4.56 -21.52 9.01
CA SER A 106 5.51 -21.84 10.08
C SER A 106 6.88 -21.19 9.85
N ILE A 107 7.65 -21.01 10.93
CA ILE A 107 9.04 -20.56 10.84
C ILE A 107 9.88 -21.52 9.98
N SER A 108 9.64 -22.82 10.06
CA SER A 108 10.34 -23.81 9.21
C SER A 108 10.08 -23.56 7.73
N MET A 109 8.82 -23.33 7.34
CA MET A 109 8.47 -23.05 5.94
C MET A 109 9.20 -21.82 5.40
N ILE A 110 9.34 -20.78 6.22
CA ILE A 110 10.06 -19.56 5.84
C ILE A 110 11.56 -19.85 5.71
N THR A 111 12.17 -20.55 6.68
CA THR A 111 13.60 -20.87 6.62
C THR A 111 13.93 -21.77 5.44
N ASP A 112 13.05 -22.72 5.10
CA ASP A 112 13.21 -23.64 3.98
C ASP A 112 13.09 -22.89 2.64
N ALA A 113 12.13 -21.97 2.52
CA ALA A 113 11.94 -21.15 1.32
C ALA A 113 13.14 -20.22 1.06
N VAL A 114 13.70 -19.63 2.12
CA VAL A 114 14.84 -18.70 2.02
C VAL A 114 16.18 -19.44 1.90
N GLY A 115 16.26 -20.69 2.36
CA GLY A 115 17.50 -21.47 2.42
C GLY A 115 18.43 -21.10 3.58
N ILE A 116 17.87 -20.71 4.73
CA ILE A 116 18.61 -20.32 5.94
C ILE A 116 18.25 -21.20 7.13
N THR A 117 18.96 -21.04 8.25
CA THR A 117 18.63 -21.75 9.50
C THR A 117 17.71 -20.92 10.40
N LYS A 118 16.99 -21.57 11.33
CA LYS A 118 16.15 -20.86 12.32
C LYS A 118 16.94 -19.85 13.17
N PRO A 119 18.14 -20.17 13.71
CA PRO A 119 18.96 -19.17 14.39
C PRO A 119 19.30 -17.96 13.51
N THR A 120 19.57 -18.19 12.22
CA THR A 120 19.81 -17.10 11.26
C THR A 120 18.57 -16.23 11.11
N LEU A 121 17.38 -16.81 10.97
CA LEU A 121 16.13 -16.03 10.89
C LEU A 121 15.91 -15.20 12.16
N TYR A 122 16.08 -15.81 13.33
CA TYR A 122 15.88 -15.14 14.62
C TYR A 122 16.89 -14.02 14.90
N HIS A 123 18.03 -14.01 14.21
CA HIS A 123 18.97 -12.89 14.25
C HIS A 123 18.37 -11.62 13.63
N TYR A 124 17.59 -11.75 12.55
CA TYR A 124 16.93 -10.61 11.88
C TYR A 124 15.57 -10.30 12.50
N PHE A 125 14.76 -11.33 12.75
CA PHE A 125 13.40 -11.18 13.25
C PHE A 125 13.22 -12.07 14.49
N PRO A 126 13.16 -11.48 15.70
CA PRO A 126 13.18 -12.25 16.95
C PRO A 126 12.00 -13.21 17.10
N ASP A 127 10.89 -12.92 16.43
CA ASP A 127 9.69 -13.75 16.43
C ASP A 127 8.91 -13.60 15.11
N LYS A 128 7.93 -14.51 14.91
CA LYS A 128 7.07 -14.55 13.72
C LYS A 128 6.21 -13.28 13.58
N GLU A 129 5.72 -12.75 14.70
CA GLU A 129 4.91 -11.53 14.73
C GLU A 129 5.68 -10.32 14.18
N THR A 130 6.93 -10.16 14.58
CA THR A 130 7.82 -9.07 14.18
C THR A 130 8.15 -9.17 12.69
N LEU A 131 8.40 -10.38 12.18
CA LEU A 131 8.57 -10.65 10.76
C LEU A 131 7.29 -10.32 9.98
N PHE A 132 6.13 -10.79 10.43
CA PHE A 132 4.86 -10.54 9.77
C PHE A 132 4.55 -9.04 9.71
N ALA A 133 4.69 -8.32 10.82
CA ALA A 133 4.51 -6.88 10.87
C ALA A 133 5.47 -6.15 9.92
N ALA A 134 6.74 -6.58 9.83
CA ALA A 134 7.72 -6.00 8.90
C ALA A 134 7.32 -6.24 7.43
N VAL A 135 6.83 -7.44 7.10
CA VAL A 135 6.31 -7.78 5.77
C VAL A 135 5.12 -6.87 5.39
N VAL A 136 4.15 -6.72 6.31
CA VAL A 136 2.97 -5.88 6.05
C VAL A 136 3.36 -4.41 5.92
N CYS A 137 4.21 -3.88 6.82
CA CYS A 137 4.75 -2.52 6.69
C CYS A 137 5.43 -2.29 5.34
N LYS A 138 6.29 -3.22 4.90
CA LYS A 138 6.98 -3.10 3.62
C LYS A 138 6.01 -3.06 2.44
N LYS A 139 4.97 -3.89 2.46
CA LYS A 139 3.90 -3.86 1.46
C LYS A 139 3.16 -2.52 1.44
N LEU A 140 2.82 -1.97 2.60
CA LEU A 140 2.17 -0.67 2.73
C LEU A 140 3.05 0.46 2.19
N GLU A 141 4.35 0.44 2.46
CA GLU A 141 5.30 1.43 1.93
C GLU A 141 5.41 1.38 0.41
N LEU A 142 5.43 0.18 -0.17
CA LEU A 142 5.44 0.00 -1.63
C LEU A 142 4.14 0.54 -2.24
N ALA A 143 2.99 0.17 -1.69
CA ALA A 143 1.70 0.72 -2.11
C ALA A 143 1.66 2.26 -1.98
N GLY A 144 2.21 2.81 -0.89
CA GLY A 144 2.34 4.25 -0.70
C GLY A 144 3.21 4.93 -1.74
N THR A 145 4.29 4.28 -2.17
CA THR A 145 5.13 4.77 -3.28
C THR A 145 4.33 4.85 -4.58
N HIS A 146 3.48 3.86 -4.88
CA HIS A 146 2.59 3.91 -6.05
C HIS A 146 1.57 5.04 -5.94
N ILE A 147 0.98 5.26 -4.76
CA ILE A 147 0.04 6.37 -4.52
C ILE A 147 0.72 7.71 -4.75
N GLN A 148 1.91 7.91 -4.18
CA GLN A 148 2.66 9.16 -4.35
C GLN A 148 3.01 9.42 -5.81
N ARG A 149 3.45 8.39 -6.56
CA ARG A 149 3.71 8.52 -8.00
C ARG A 149 2.44 8.87 -8.78
N GLY A 150 1.30 8.25 -8.44
CA GLY A 150 0.00 8.56 -9.06
C GLY A 150 -0.41 10.01 -8.82
N ILE A 151 -0.25 10.51 -7.60
CA ILE A 151 -0.54 11.90 -7.23
C ILE A 151 0.41 12.87 -7.95
N ALA A 152 1.71 12.54 -8.05
CA ALA A 152 2.74 13.40 -8.62
C ALA A 152 2.60 13.64 -10.13
N LYS A 153 1.75 12.89 -10.84
CA LYS A 153 1.45 13.14 -12.27
C LYS A 153 0.74 14.47 -12.52
N GLY A 154 0.18 15.10 -11.48
CA GLY A 154 -0.59 16.32 -11.61
C GLY A 154 -1.93 16.10 -12.30
N GLY A 155 -2.53 17.19 -12.79
CA GLY A 155 -3.90 17.19 -13.31
C GLY A 155 -4.96 17.34 -12.21
N SER A 156 -6.22 17.22 -12.60
CA SER A 156 -7.34 17.34 -11.67
C SER A 156 -7.33 16.22 -10.62
N VAL A 157 -8.03 16.41 -9.50
CA VAL A 157 -8.22 15.37 -8.49
C VAL A 157 -8.90 14.15 -9.12
N ARG A 158 -9.86 14.37 -10.03
CA ARG A 158 -10.49 13.29 -10.82
C ARG A 158 -9.45 12.44 -11.55
N GLN A 159 -8.58 13.06 -12.34
CA GLN A 159 -7.56 12.35 -13.13
C GLN A 159 -6.61 11.55 -12.24
N ARG A 160 -6.22 12.12 -11.08
CA ARG A 160 -5.39 11.44 -10.10
C ARG A 160 -6.12 10.26 -9.45
N LEU A 161 -7.38 10.41 -9.06
CA LEU A 161 -8.20 9.31 -8.53
C LEU A 161 -8.38 8.17 -9.55
N ILE A 162 -8.57 8.48 -10.83
CA ILE A 162 -8.62 7.46 -11.91
C ILE A 162 -7.30 6.70 -11.95
N CYS A 163 -6.16 7.41 -12.00
CA CYS A 163 -4.84 6.79 -12.02
C CYS A 163 -4.61 5.87 -10.80
N LEU A 164 -5.05 6.30 -9.62
CA LEU A 164 -4.92 5.52 -8.38
C LEU A 164 -5.83 4.28 -8.41
N ALA A 165 -7.07 4.40 -8.86
CA ALA A 165 -8.00 3.27 -9.00
C ALA A 165 -7.50 2.25 -10.04
N THR A 166 -7.03 2.71 -11.20
CA THR A 166 -6.43 1.85 -12.23
C THR A 166 -5.25 1.06 -11.67
N GLY A 167 -4.34 1.73 -10.94
CA GLY A 167 -3.24 1.06 -10.26
C GLY A 167 -3.74 0.03 -9.25
N PHE A 168 -4.70 0.39 -8.40
CA PHE A 168 -5.28 -0.51 -7.42
C PHE A 168 -5.87 -1.78 -8.05
N PHE A 169 -6.62 -1.65 -9.14
CA PHE A 169 -7.25 -2.78 -9.83
C PHE A 169 -6.26 -3.66 -10.60
N HIS A 170 -5.19 -3.09 -11.14
CA HIS A 170 -4.13 -3.88 -11.76
C HIS A 170 -3.46 -4.85 -10.77
N TYR A 171 -3.42 -4.48 -9.49
CA TYR A 171 -2.83 -5.27 -8.41
C TYR A 171 -3.88 -5.91 -7.46
N ALA A 172 -5.17 -5.82 -7.81
CA ALA A 172 -6.30 -6.28 -7.00
C ALA A 172 -6.35 -7.81 -6.79
N SER A 173 -5.58 -8.57 -7.57
CA SER A 173 -5.42 -10.01 -7.35
C SER A 173 -4.87 -10.35 -5.94
N MET A 174 -4.40 -9.36 -5.17
CA MET A 174 -3.97 -9.50 -3.78
C MET A 174 -4.65 -8.45 -2.88
N SER A 175 -5.90 -8.66 -2.48
CA SER A 175 -6.54 -7.81 -1.46
C SER A 175 -5.68 -7.78 -0.19
N MET A 176 -5.51 -6.59 0.38
CA MET A 176 -4.81 -6.41 1.66
C MET A 176 -5.68 -6.79 2.86
N GLN A 177 -7.00 -6.99 2.68
CA GLN A 177 -7.91 -7.24 3.79
C GLN A 177 -7.55 -8.48 4.64
N PRO A 178 -7.21 -9.65 4.05
CA PRO A 178 -6.84 -10.81 4.85
C PRO A 178 -5.59 -10.54 5.71
N LEU A 179 -4.60 -9.81 5.18
CA LEU A 179 -3.40 -9.44 5.93
C LEU A 179 -3.71 -8.47 7.07
N MET A 180 -4.54 -7.44 6.82
CA MET A 180 -4.92 -6.48 7.86
C MET A 180 -5.76 -7.13 8.96
N ARG A 181 -6.63 -8.09 8.59
CA ARG A 181 -7.35 -8.91 9.57
C ARG A 181 -6.38 -9.71 10.44
N ASP A 182 -5.39 -10.37 9.84
CA ASP A 182 -4.37 -11.10 10.59
C ASP A 182 -3.55 -10.17 11.50
N VAL A 183 -3.28 -8.93 11.07
CA VAL A 183 -2.62 -7.90 11.90
C VAL A 183 -3.44 -7.58 13.15
N ASP A 184 -4.76 -7.41 13.00
CA ASP A 184 -5.65 -7.07 14.12
C ASP A 184 -5.90 -8.25 15.06
N GLU A 185 -5.96 -9.47 14.53
CA GLU A 185 -6.28 -10.68 15.30
C GLU A 185 -5.07 -11.34 15.96
N GLN A 186 -3.88 -11.24 15.37
CA GLN A 186 -2.73 -12.10 15.71
C GLN A 186 -1.55 -11.35 16.33
N LEU A 187 -1.41 -10.05 16.07
CA LEU A 187 -0.26 -9.30 16.54
C LEU A 187 -0.48 -8.69 17.92
N ARG A 188 0.61 -8.59 18.68
CA ARG A 188 0.67 -7.78 19.90
C ARG A 188 0.45 -6.29 19.62
N PRO A 189 -0.08 -5.52 20.61
CA PRO A 189 -0.53 -4.14 20.38
C PRO A 189 0.52 -3.17 19.81
N ASP A 190 1.79 -3.29 20.22
CA ASP A 190 2.88 -2.44 19.72
C ASP A 190 3.14 -2.64 18.22
N LEU A 191 3.03 -3.88 17.74
CA LEU A 191 3.21 -4.21 16.32
C LEU A 191 1.99 -3.81 15.50
N THR A 192 0.78 -4.05 16.02
CA THR A 192 -0.47 -3.58 15.39
C THR A 192 -0.46 -2.06 15.22
N GLU A 193 -0.08 -1.31 16.26
CA GLU A 193 0.06 0.15 16.18
C GLU A 193 1.09 0.57 15.13
N ARG A 194 2.26 -0.09 15.09
CA ARG A 194 3.28 0.18 14.06
C ARG A 194 2.75 0.00 12.65
N VAL A 195 2.01 -1.07 12.38
CA VAL A 195 1.41 -1.33 11.07
C VAL A 195 0.36 -0.27 10.75
N HIS A 196 -0.52 0.07 11.68
CA HIS A 196 -1.54 1.11 11.48
C HIS A 196 -0.95 2.51 11.24
N LEU A 197 0.12 2.87 11.94
CA LEU A 197 0.85 4.11 11.68
C LEU A 197 1.48 4.11 10.28
N THR A 198 1.99 2.97 9.83
CA THR A 198 2.53 2.81 8.48
C THR A 198 1.43 2.95 7.42
N LEU A 199 0.29 2.28 7.61
CA LEU A 199 -0.89 2.39 6.75
C LEU A 199 -1.35 3.86 6.67
N HIS A 200 -1.48 4.51 7.83
CA HIS A 200 -1.91 5.90 7.89
C HIS A 200 -0.94 6.82 7.13
N ARG A 201 0.36 6.70 7.38
CA ARG A 201 1.38 7.55 6.75
C ARG A 201 1.52 7.29 5.24
N ALA A 202 1.54 6.03 4.83
CA ALA A 202 1.87 5.65 3.46
C ALA A 202 0.67 5.74 2.52
N ILE A 203 -0.55 5.48 3.02
CA ILE A 203 -1.76 5.35 2.21
C ILE A 203 -2.77 6.44 2.55
N VAL A 204 -3.24 6.47 3.80
CA VAL A 204 -4.41 7.28 4.19
C VAL A 204 -4.11 8.77 4.10
N LYS A 205 -2.98 9.22 4.66
CA LYS A 205 -2.62 10.64 4.71
C LYS A 205 -2.44 11.25 3.31
N PRO A 206 -1.69 10.63 2.36
CA PRO A 206 -1.62 11.13 0.99
C PRO A 206 -2.98 11.23 0.29
N LEU A 207 -3.90 10.30 0.54
CA LEU A 207 -5.25 10.37 -0.02
C LEU A 207 -6.08 11.48 0.64
N GLN A 208 -5.97 11.66 1.95
CA GLN A 208 -6.63 12.79 2.64
C GLN A 208 -6.13 14.13 2.11
N ASP A 209 -4.82 14.26 1.86
CA ASP A 209 -4.22 15.46 1.29
C ASP A 209 -4.72 15.72 -0.14
N LEU A 210 -4.85 14.67 -0.97
CA LEU A 210 -5.43 14.78 -2.31
C LEU A 210 -6.90 15.25 -2.28
N ILE A 211 -7.72 14.70 -1.37
CA ILE A 211 -9.13 15.11 -1.24
C ILE A 211 -9.24 16.53 -0.69
N GLN A 212 -8.41 16.90 0.29
CA GLN A 212 -8.33 18.26 0.83
C GLN A 212 -7.97 19.27 -0.26
N GLU A 213 -6.99 18.96 -1.11
CA GLU A 213 -6.64 19.78 -2.27
C GLU A 213 -7.85 19.97 -3.22
N GLY A 214 -8.61 18.90 -3.47
CA GLY A 214 -9.82 18.97 -4.28
C GLY A 214 -10.92 19.87 -3.69
N VAL A 215 -11.04 19.90 -2.36
CA VAL A 215 -11.96 20.81 -1.66
C VAL A 215 -11.50 22.26 -1.85
N GLU A 216 -10.21 22.53 -1.69
CA GLU A 216 -9.62 23.86 -1.85
C GLU A 216 -9.74 24.39 -3.28
N GLN A 217 -9.65 23.51 -4.27
CA GLN A 217 -9.81 23.83 -5.70
C GLN A 217 -11.28 23.89 -6.15
N GLY A 218 -12.23 23.53 -5.28
CA GLY A 218 -13.66 23.45 -5.63
C GLY A 218 -14.04 22.27 -6.51
N GLU A 219 -13.14 21.28 -6.70
CA GLU A 219 -13.42 20.04 -7.43
C GLU A 219 -14.20 19.02 -6.58
N VAL A 220 -14.08 19.09 -5.26
CA VAL A 220 -14.72 18.15 -4.32
C VAL A 220 -15.65 18.90 -3.37
N ARG A 221 -16.91 18.46 -3.32
CA ARG A 221 -17.92 19.00 -2.39
C ARG A 221 -17.85 18.26 -1.05
N ALA A 222 -17.00 18.72 -0.15
CA ALA A 222 -16.87 18.18 1.21
C ALA A 222 -16.43 19.25 2.22
N GLN A 223 -16.70 19.00 3.50
CA GLN A 223 -16.13 19.72 4.65
C GLN A 223 -14.89 18.97 5.16
N ALA A 224 -13.96 19.69 5.81
CA ALA A 224 -12.69 19.13 6.29
C ALA A 224 -12.90 17.93 7.24
N GLU A 225 -13.93 17.98 8.09
CA GLU A 225 -14.28 16.92 9.05
C GLU A 225 -14.75 15.63 8.37
N GLN A 226 -15.21 15.72 7.11
CA GLN A 226 -15.73 14.58 6.33
C GLN A 226 -14.62 13.82 5.59
N ILE A 227 -13.46 14.46 5.36
CA ILE A 227 -12.38 13.90 4.54
C ILE A 227 -11.90 12.51 5.01
N PRO A 228 -11.69 12.25 6.31
CA PRO A 228 -11.28 10.91 6.75
C PRO A 228 -12.27 9.82 6.34
N MET A 229 -13.57 10.08 6.52
CA MET A 229 -14.64 9.14 6.15
C MET A 229 -14.74 8.97 4.64
N LEU A 230 -14.53 10.03 3.85
CA LEU A 230 -14.51 9.93 2.39
C LEU A 230 -13.37 9.04 1.88
N VAL A 231 -12.18 9.13 2.49
CA VAL A 231 -11.05 8.24 2.16
C VAL A 231 -11.37 6.79 2.53
N GLU A 232 -12.00 6.54 3.67
CA GLU A 232 -12.45 5.19 4.05
C GLU A 232 -13.49 4.64 3.06
N LEU A 233 -14.48 5.45 2.66
CA LEU A 233 -15.48 5.08 1.66
C LEU A 233 -14.84 4.76 0.30
N TRP A 234 -13.89 5.60 -0.14
CA TRP A 234 -13.13 5.37 -1.37
C TRP A 234 -12.39 4.02 -1.34
N LEU A 235 -11.63 3.76 -0.28
CA LEU A 235 -10.87 2.51 -0.13
C LEU A 235 -11.79 1.29 -0.04
N GLY A 236 -12.92 1.38 0.68
CA GLY A 236 -13.90 0.30 0.77
C GLY A 236 -14.58 -0.01 -0.56
N MET A 237 -14.89 1.01 -1.35
CA MET A 237 -15.42 0.84 -2.70
C MET A 237 -14.40 0.18 -3.62
N LEU A 238 -13.14 0.62 -3.60
CA LEU A 238 -12.07 0.00 -4.39
C LEU A 238 -11.85 -1.47 -4.00
N ASP A 239 -11.79 -1.81 -2.71
CA ASP A 239 -11.65 -3.21 -2.28
C ASP A 239 -12.84 -4.07 -2.75
N THR A 240 -14.06 -3.51 -2.72
CA THR A 240 -15.26 -4.20 -3.19
C THR A 240 -15.22 -4.44 -4.70
N LEU A 241 -14.84 -3.42 -5.48
CA LEU A 241 -14.73 -3.52 -6.93
C LEU A 241 -13.57 -4.42 -7.37
N ALA A 242 -12.46 -4.42 -6.63
CA ALA A 242 -11.31 -5.28 -6.86
C ALA A 242 -11.65 -6.78 -6.87
N LYS A 243 -12.69 -7.22 -6.15
CA LYS A 243 -13.19 -8.61 -6.18
C LYS A 243 -13.69 -9.05 -7.57
N HIS A 244 -14.00 -8.09 -8.44
CA HIS A 244 -14.42 -8.33 -9.82
C HIS A 244 -13.23 -8.38 -10.79
N CYS A 245 -12.03 -7.98 -10.33
CA CYS A 245 -10.80 -8.10 -11.10
C CYS A 245 -10.20 -9.50 -10.90
N ARG A 246 -9.83 -10.16 -12.00
CA ARG A 246 -9.09 -11.43 -12.03
C ARG A 246 -7.72 -11.20 -12.67
N LYS A 247 -6.86 -12.21 -12.62
CA LYS A 247 -5.52 -12.15 -13.22
C LYS A 247 -5.58 -11.87 -14.74
N GLU A 248 -6.64 -12.32 -15.40
CA GLU A 248 -6.88 -12.17 -16.83
C GLU A 248 -7.74 -10.94 -17.19
N THR A 249 -8.09 -10.08 -16.23
CA THR A 249 -8.85 -8.87 -16.54
C THR A 249 -7.98 -7.95 -17.39
N ASP A 250 -8.47 -7.63 -18.59
CA ASP A 250 -7.75 -6.77 -19.52
C ASP A 250 -7.70 -5.31 -19.04
N ALA A 251 -6.77 -4.55 -19.63
CA ALA A 251 -6.55 -3.16 -19.26
C ALA A 251 -7.76 -2.25 -19.56
N GLU A 252 -8.59 -2.61 -20.53
CA GLU A 252 -9.77 -1.83 -20.90
C GLU A 252 -10.86 -1.95 -19.84
N GLU A 253 -11.13 -3.18 -19.37
CA GLU A 253 -12.05 -3.44 -18.26
C GLU A 253 -11.56 -2.77 -16.97
N ILE A 254 -10.26 -2.85 -16.66
CA ILE A 254 -9.65 -2.13 -15.52
C ILE A 254 -9.90 -0.62 -15.63
N GLY A 255 -9.70 -0.06 -16.83
CA GLY A 255 -9.98 1.35 -17.10
C GLY A 255 -11.45 1.72 -16.88
N ARG A 256 -12.38 0.90 -17.38
CA ARG A 256 -13.82 1.09 -17.18
C ARG A 256 -14.22 1.02 -15.71
N LEU A 257 -13.67 0.08 -14.94
CA LEU A 257 -13.92 -0.02 -13.50
C LEU A 257 -13.38 1.19 -12.73
N ALA A 258 -12.20 1.69 -13.09
CA ALA A 258 -11.60 2.88 -12.48
C ALA A 258 -12.45 4.13 -12.72
N GLU A 259 -12.86 4.36 -13.98
CA GLU A 259 -13.75 5.47 -14.34
C GLU A 259 -15.10 5.38 -13.64
N MET A 260 -15.69 4.18 -13.56
CA MET A 260 -16.94 3.96 -12.84
C MET A 260 -16.78 4.28 -11.35
N ALA A 261 -15.72 3.81 -10.70
CA ALA A 261 -15.44 4.08 -9.29
C ALA A 261 -15.36 5.59 -9.02
N VAL A 262 -14.59 6.32 -9.85
CA VAL A 262 -14.42 7.76 -9.70
C VAL A 262 -15.72 8.52 -9.96
N THR A 263 -16.48 8.13 -10.98
CA THR A 263 -17.79 8.72 -11.29
C THR A 263 -18.74 8.58 -10.11
N VAL A 264 -18.91 7.37 -9.57
CA VAL A 264 -19.79 7.14 -8.41
C VAL A 264 -19.31 7.92 -7.18
N PHE A 265 -18.00 7.98 -6.96
CA PHE A 265 -17.43 8.67 -5.80
C PHE A 265 -17.56 10.19 -5.87
N MET A 266 -17.31 10.79 -7.03
CA MET A 266 -17.34 12.25 -7.20
C MET A 266 -18.73 12.79 -7.53
N ASP A 267 -19.49 12.08 -8.36
CA ASP A 267 -20.76 12.56 -8.93
C ASP A 267 -21.98 11.91 -8.26
N GLY A 268 -21.78 10.79 -7.55
CA GLY A 268 -22.86 10.00 -6.97
C GLY A 268 -23.61 9.15 -8.01
N ILE A 269 -24.78 8.64 -7.62
CA ILE A 269 -25.61 7.75 -8.46
C ILE A 269 -26.93 8.41 -8.90
N ALA A 270 -27.16 9.66 -8.53
CA ALA A 270 -28.38 10.37 -8.86
C ALA A 270 -28.37 10.78 -10.35
N LYS A 271 -29.50 10.62 -11.03
CA LYS A 271 -29.69 11.22 -12.36
C LYS A 271 -29.78 12.74 -12.20
N GLU A 272 -28.88 13.49 -12.83
CA GLU A 272 -28.95 14.96 -12.84
C GLU A 272 -30.36 15.42 -13.27
N GLY A 273 -30.99 16.30 -12.46
CA GLY A 273 -32.27 16.93 -12.80
C GLY A 273 -33.52 16.54 -11.98
N ARG A 274 -33.42 15.89 -10.81
CA ARG A 274 -34.60 15.61 -9.95
C ARG A 274 -34.57 16.15 -8.52
N HIS A 275 -33.75 17.17 -8.25
CA HIS A 275 -33.81 17.93 -6.99
C HIS A 275 -34.00 19.43 -7.24
N MET A 276 -35.16 19.82 -7.76
CA MET A 276 -35.80 21.12 -7.51
C MET A 276 -37.29 21.06 -7.90
N ARG A 277 -38.11 20.44 -7.05
CA ARG A 277 -39.52 20.80 -6.83
C ARG A 277 -39.91 20.35 -5.43
N THR A 278 -39.50 21.15 -4.45
CA THR A 278 -40.32 21.36 -3.26
C THR A 278 -40.82 22.80 -3.40
N GLU A 279 -41.87 22.94 -4.21
CA GLU A 279 -42.85 24.01 -4.00
C GLU A 279 -43.71 23.54 -2.83
N GLU A 280 -43.64 24.27 -1.73
CA GLU A 280 -44.77 24.66 -0.87
C GLU A 280 -44.29 25.69 0.16
#